data_AF-A0A9E4EEP4-F1
#
_entry.id   AF-A0A9E4EEP4-F1
#
_cell.length_a   1.000
_cell.length_b   1.000
_cell.length_c   1.000
_cell.angle_alpha   90.00
_cell.angle_beta   90.00
_cell.angle_gamma   90.00
#
_symmetry.space_group_name_H-M   'P 1'
#
loop_
_entity.id
_entity.type
_entity.pdbx_description
1 polymer ?
#
loop_
_entity_poly.entity_id
_entity_poly.type
_entity_poly.pdbx_seq_one_letter_code
_entity_poly.pdbx_strand_id
1 'polypeptide(L)' 'AEQVVANVETEDETKVALQIAQKRVKQYKRLPIHVAKRRLHGFLARRGFGAEIVRQVLDQIF' A
#
# COMPACT_ATOMS: atom_id res chain seq x y z
N ALA A 1 -13.77 -20.65 -15.78
CA ALA A 1 -13.79 -20.61 -14.31
C ALA A 1 -12.45 -20.07 -13.80
N GLU A 2 -12.15 -18.80 -14.07
CA GLU A 2 -10.79 -18.23 -13.88
C GLU A 2 -10.75 -17.02 -12.93
N GLN A 3 -11.90 -16.54 -12.46
CA GLN A 3 -11.98 -15.32 -11.62
C GLN A 3 -11.62 -15.53 -10.15
N VAL A 4 -11.46 -16.76 -9.67
CA VAL A 4 -11.26 -17.05 -8.23
C VAL A 4 -9.80 -16.90 -7.81
N VAL A 5 -8.84 -17.19 -8.70
CA VAL A 5 -7.40 -17.20 -8.35
C VAL A 5 -6.84 -15.76 -8.28
N ALA A 6 -7.17 -14.92 -9.26
CA ALA A 6 -6.69 -13.54 -9.33
C ALA A 6 -7.12 -12.66 -8.15
N ASN A 7 -8.34 -12.86 -7.62
CA ASN A 7 -8.81 -12.11 -6.45
C ASN A 7 -8.05 -12.47 -5.18
N VAL A 8 -7.80 -13.77 -4.96
CA VAL A 8 -7.06 -14.24 -3.78
C VAL A 8 -5.62 -13.71 -3.81
N GLU A 9 -4.95 -13.78 -4.97
CA GLU A 9 -3.60 -13.23 -5.14
C GLU A 9 -3.54 -11.72 -4.83
N THR A 10 -4.53 -10.96 -5.31
CA THR A 10 -4.59 -9.51 -5.10
C THR A 10 -4.86 -9.15 -3.62
N GLU A 11 -5.73 -9.90 -2.94
CA GLU A 11 -5.99 -9.73 -1.52
C GLU A 11 -4.74 -10.00 -0.67
N ASP A 12 -3.97 -11.04 -1.02
CA ASP A 12 -2.71 -11.36 -0.34
C ASP A 12 -1.63 -10.31 -0.60
N GLU A 13 -1.48 -9.83 -1.83
CA GLU A 13 -0.57 -8.71 -2.14
C GLU A 13 -0.93 -7.44 -1.36
N THR A 14 -2.23 -7.14 -1.23
CA THR A 14 -2.71 -5.99 -0.48
C THR A 14 -2.39 -6.10 1.01
N LYS A 15 -2.59 -7.28 1.61
CA LYS A 15 -2.21 -7.54 3.00
C LYS A 15 -0.71 -7.36 3.21
N VAL A 16 0.13 -7.87 2.30
CA VAL A 16 1.59 -7.71 2.37
C VAL A 16 1.99 -6.24 2.27
N ALA A 17 1.42 -5.50 1.32
CA ALA A 17 1.66 -4.08 1.16
C ALA A 17 1.24 -3.28 2.40
N LEU A 18 0.11 -3.62 3.02
CA LEU A 18 -0.39 -3.00 4.24
C LEU A 18 0.55 -3.21 5.43
N GLN A 19 1.03 -4.44 5.65
CA GLN A 19 1.99 -4.76 6.70
C GLN A 19 3.30 -3.96 6.57
N ILE A 20 3.78 -3.81 5.34
CA ILE A 20 4.97 -3.00 5.03
C ILE A 20 4.69 -1.51 5.28
N ALA A 21 3.53 -1.02 4.85
CA ALA A 21 3.10 0.36 4.99
C ALA A 21 2.95 0.78 6.46
N GLN A 22 2.33 -0.05 7.30
CA GLN A 22 2.16 0.19 8.74
C GLN A 22 3.51 0.37 9.47
N LYS A 23 4.53 -0.39 9.06
CA LYS A 23 5.90 -0.22 9.61
C LYS A 23 6.54 1.08 9.11
N ARG A 24 6.34 1.41 7.83
CA ARG A 24 6.95 2.60 7.20
C ARG A 24 6.32 3.91 7.65
N VAL A 25 4.99 3.99 7.79
CA VAL A 25 4.27 5.23 8.13
C VAL A 25 4.66 5.78 9.50
N LYS A 26 5.14 4.93 10.41
CA LYS A 26 5.71 5.34 11.72
C LYS A 26 6.86 6.35 11.56
N GLN A 27 7.63 6.26 10.48
CA GLN A 27 8.72 7.20 10.16
C GLN A 27 8.22 8.53 9.60
N TYR A 28 6.95 8.61 9.20
CA TYR A 28 6.34 9.79 8.59
C TYR A 28 5.44 10.59 9.53
N LYS A 29 5.35 10.21 10.82
CA LYS A 29 4.48 10.86 11.82
C LYS A 29 4.72 12.37 11.99
N ARG A 30 5.92 12.86 11.66
CA ARG A 30 6.29 14.29 11.76
C ARG A 30 6.06 15.06 10.45
N LEU A 31 5.64 14.39 9.39
CA LEU A 31 5.43 14.99 8.08
C LEU A 31 3.96 15.39 7.92
N PRO A 32 3.68 16.46 7.15
CA PRO A 32 2.32 16.75 6.71
C PRO A 32 1.71 15.56 5.97
N ILE A 33 0.40 15.32 6.16
CA ILE A 33 -0.32 14.15 5.62
C ILE A 33 -0.10 13.99 4.11
N HIS A 34 -0.19 15.07 3.33
CA HIS A 34 0.01 15.03 1.88
C HIS A 34 1.44 14.61 1.48
N VAL A 35 2.45 15.01 2.26
CA VAL A 35 3.85 14.58 2.07
C VAL A 35 4.01 13.11 2.45
N ALA A 36 3.42 12.68 3.56
CA ALA A 36 3.46 11.29 4.01
C ALA A 36 2.78 10.35 3.00
N LYS A 37 1.60 10.72 2.47
CA LYS A 37 0.89 10.00 1.40
C LYS A 37 1.75 9.87 0.14
N ARG A 38 2.33 10.97 -0.35
CA ARG A 38 3.20 10.96 -1.55
C ARG A 38 4.44 10.10 -1.36
N ARG A 39 5.09 10.17 -0.19
CA ARG A 39 6.28 9.35 0.11
C ARG A 39 5.94 7.87 0.23
N LEU A 40 4.85 7.53 0.90
CA LEU A 40 4.41 6.15 1.06
C LEU A 40 3.98 5.55 -0.28
N HIS A 41 3.28 6.32 -1.13
CA HIS A 41 2.95 5.93 -2.50
C HIS A 41 4.19 5.55 -3.30
N GLY A 42 5.17 6.47 -3.41
CA GLY A 42 6.40 6.21 -4.16
C GLY A 42 7.30 5.12 -3.55
N PHE A 43 7.16 4.86 -2.25
CA PHE A 43 7.84 3.74 -1.59
C PHE A 43 7.25 2.39 -1.99
N LEU A 44 5.91 2.26 -1.99
CA LEU A 44 5.23 1.03 -2.38
C LEU A 44 5.34 0.76 -3.88
N ALA A 45 5.16 1.78 -4.73
CA ALA A 45 5.29 1.64 -6.18
C ALA A 45 6.68 1.14 -6.61
N ARG A 46 7.76 1.65 -6.00
CA ARG A 46 9.14 1.16 -6.26
C ARG A 46 9.40 -0.26 -5.79
N ARG A 47 8.52 -0.82 -4.95
CA ARG A 47 8.59 -2.20 -4.48
C ARG A 47 7.79 -3.18 -5.36
N GLY A 48 7.16 -2.67 -6.43
CA GLY A 48 6.43 -3.45 -7.42
C GLY A 48 4.92 -3.53 -7.18
N PHE A 49 4.39 -2.90 -6.13
CA PHE A 49 2.94 -2.92 -5.89
C PHE A 49 2.20 -2.08 -6.94
N GLY A 50 1.15 -2.67 -7.52
CA GLY A 50 0.29 -2.02 -8.49
C GLY A 50 -0.43 -0.79 -7.93
N ALA A 51 -0.82 0.14 -8.81
CA ALA A 51 -1.41 1.42 -8.41
C ALA A 51 -2.70 1.27 -7.59
N GLU A 52 -3.52 0.26 -7.88
CA GLU A 52 -4.76 -0.02 -7.15
C GLU A 52 -4.48 -0.47 -5.71
N ILE A 53 -3.56 -1.42 -5.53
CA ILE A 53 -3.10 -1.88 -4.20
C ILE A 53 -2.51 -0.71 -3.41
N VAL A 54 -1.65 0.09 -4.03
CA VAL A 54 -1.06 1.27 -3.39
C VAL A 54 -2.15 2.24 -2.94
N ARG A 55 -3.16 2.48 -3.77
CA ARG A 55 -4.31 3.34 -3.42
C ARG A 55 -5.09 2.78 -2.22
N GLN A 56 -5.45 1.49 -2.25
CA GLN A 56 -6.18 0.84 -1.14
C GLN A 56 -5.40 0.89 0.17
N VAL A 57 -4.09 0.64 0.11
CA VAL A 57 -3.21 0.72 1.29
C VAL A 57 -3.12 2.13 1.85
N LEU A 58 -3.04 3.15 0.99
CA LEU A 58 -3.02 4.55 1.43
C LEU A 58 -4.33 4.97 2.10
N ASP A 59 -5.47 4.49 1.60
CA ASP A 59 -6.80 4.74 2.18
C ASP A 59 -6.95 4.12 3.57
N GLN A 60 -6.42 2.90 3.76
CA GLN A 60 -6.45 2.22 5.07
C GLN A 60 -5.48 2.80 6.11
N ILE A 61 -4.41 3.49 5.69
CA ILE A 61 -3.38 4.01 6.60
C ILE A 61 -3.69 5.43 7.11
N PHE A 62 -4.41 6.25 6.32
CA PHE A 62 -4.53 7.70 6.53
C PHE A 62 -5.95 8.23 6.38
#